data_AF-A0AAV6A2X4-F1
#
_entry.id   AF-A0AAV6A2X4-F1
#
_cell.length_a   1.000
_cell.length_b   1.000
_cell.length_c   1.000
_cell.angle_alpha   90.00
_cell.angle_beta   90.00
_cell.angle_gamma   90.00
#
_symmetry.space_group_name_H-M   'P 1'
#
loop_
_entity.id
_entity.type
_entity.pdbx_description
1 polymer ?
#
loop_
_entity_poly.entity_id
_entity_poly.type
_entity_poly.pdbx_seq_one_letter_code
_entity_poly.pdbx_strand_id
1 'polypeptide(L)'
;MRALQHYLAVALLVCVAGAVYLSLREVALPDPSRIGSAIRETEPLQEASDGRPFAIVIKGYTYAITPRATYDISGLVVSQHRGDAFFNLGHKVDPGNIKDVCVVWGDAVTSGAYRKVTFTSGEFTCSFSWSRNFTPPFNPEKASNNHLIPATAAIDRQIRAIHVGDQIRLTGFLVDYTVTKDGQEIFTRRTSLTRSDTGNGACEILYVTGLSVIAKGDHFQADAGRYAWYVGLAVFAALGVVWFVRPPLAE
;
A
#
# COMPACT_ATOMS: atom_id res chain seq x y z
N MET A 1 17.13 29.49 30.63
CA MET A 1 15.82 29.35 29.96
C MET A 1 15.75 29.94 28.54
N ARG A 2 16.22 31.18 28.28
CA ARG A 2 16.19 31.79 26.91
C ARG A 2 17.02 31.03 25.87
N ALA A 3 18.28 30.72 26.18
CA ALA A 3 19.15 29.92 25.31
C ALA A 3 18.55 28.54 24.99
N LEU A 4 18.04 27.83 26.00
CA LEU A 4 17.40 26.52 25.83
C LEU A 4 16.22 26.57 24.85
N GLN A 5 15.33 27.57 24.95
CA GLN A 5 14.22 27.72 23.99
C GLN A 5 14.73 28.05 22.59
N HIS A 6 15.77 28.88 22.47
CA HIS A 6 16.37 29.17 21.17
C HIS A 6 16.92 27.89 20.53
N TYR A 7 17.65 27.06 21.28
CA TYR A 7 18.13 25.76 20.79
C TYR A 7 16.99 24.81 20.42
N LEU A 8 15.92 24.73 21.23
CA LEU A 8 14.75 23.90 20.92
C LEU A 8 13.99 24.40 19.68
N ALA A 9 13.89 25.72 19.48
CA ALA A 9 13.27 26.29 18.29
C ALA A 9 14.10 26.00 17.02
N VAL A 10 15.42 26.14 17.09
CA VAL A 10 16.32 25.76 15.99
C VAL A 10 16.24 24.25 15.72
N ALA A 11 16.25 23.41 16.75
CA ALA A 11 16.10 21.97 16.61
C ALA A 11 14.76 21.59 15.96
N LEU A 12 13.67 22.26 16.32
CA LEU A 12 12.36 22.05 15.69
C LEU A 12 12.40 22.38 14.20
N LEU A 13 12.99 23.52 13.81
CA LEU A 13 13.14 23.89 12.40
C LEU A 13 13.93 22.85 11.61
N VAL A 14 15.03 22.34 12.18
CA VAL A 14 15.83 21.27 11.57
C VAL A 14 15.01 19.98 11.43
N CYS A 15 14.25 19.60 12.47
CA CYS A 15 13.40 18.41 12.43
C CYS A 15 12.31 18.53 11.37
N VAL A 16 11.66 19.69 11.25
CA VAL A 16 10.63 19.94 10.23
C VAL A 16 11.23 19.90 8.83
N ALA A 17 12.35 20.59 8.60
CA ALA A 17 13.03 20.57 7.30
C ALA A 17 13.48 19.15 6.91
N GLY A 18 14.04 18.41 7.86
CA GLY A 18 14.40 17.01 7.69
C GLY A 18 13.18 16.13 7.41
N ALA A 19 12.09 16.28 8.15
CA ALA A 19 10.87 15.51 7.95
C ALA A 19 10.22 15.79 6.59
N VAL A 20 10.20 17.04 6.14
CA VAL A 20 9.73 17.43 4.80
C VAL A 20 10.60 16.77 3.73
N TYR A 21 11.93 16.89 3.81
CA TYR A 21 12.84 16.25 2.85
C TYR A 21 12.64 14.72 2.81
N LEU A 22 12.59 14.08 3.98
CA LEU A 22 12.44 12.63 4.09
C LEU A 22 11.06 12.12 3.63
N SER A 23 10.03 12.98 3.67
CA SER A 23 8.68 12.67 3.18
C SER A 23 8.53 12.89 1.68
N LEU A 24 9.31 13.81 1.09
CA LEU A 24 9.25 14.14 -0.33
C LEU A 24 10.26 13.36 -1.19
N ARG A 25 11.31 12.81 -0.58
CA ARG A 25 12.30 12.02 -1.31
C ARG A 25 11.68 10.73 -1.85
N GLU A 26 12.13 10.31 -3.01
CA GLU A 26 11.82 8.98 -3.53
C GLU A 26 12.66 7.93 -2.81
N VAL A 27 12.01 6.87 -2.33
CA VAL A 27 12.69 5.69 -1.81
C VAL A 27 12.82 4.68 -2.94
N ALA A 28 14.05 4.39 -3.33
CA ALA A 28 14.31 3.49 -4.44
C ALA A 28 13.77 2.08 -4.14
N LEU A 29 13.10 1.49 -5.12
CA LEU A 29 12.75 0.08 -5.10
C LEU A 29 14.03 -0.79 -5.04
N PRO A 30 13.94 -2.03 -4.50
CA PRO A 30 15.09 -2.89 -4.30
C PRO A 30 15.94 -3.07 -5.57
N ASP A 31 17.21 -3.39 -5.42
CA ASP A 31 18.04 -3.75 -6.57
C ASP A 31 17.60 -5.11 -7.16
N PRO A 32 17.65 -5.33 -8.49
CA PRO A 32 17.30 -6.63 -9.09
C PRO A 32 18.04 -7.82 -8.49
N SER A 33 19.27 -7.64 -8.01
CA SER A 33 20.05 -8.66 -7.31
C SER A 33 19.43 -9.10 -5.98
N ARG A 34 18.59 -8.26 -5.38
CA ARG A 34 17.87 -8.53 -4.12
C ARG A 34 16.46 -9.09 -4.33
N ILE A 35 16.02 -9.24 -5.58
CA ILE A 35 14.72 -9.84 -5.90
C ILE A 35 14.87 -11.35 -5.97
N GLY A 36 14.09 -12.06 -5.14
CA GLY A 36 14.09 -13.50 -5.03
C GLY A 36 13.55 -14.19 -6.29
N SER A 37 13.99 -15.43 -6.52
CA SER A 37 13.56 -16.25 -7.67
C SER A 37 12.04 -16.39 -7.76
N ALA A 38 11.36 -16.51 -6.63
CA ALA A 38 9.90 -16.56 -6.56
C ALA A 38 9.19 -15.33 -7.15
N ILE A 39 9.85 -14.19 -7.34
CA ILE A 39 9.25 -13.02 -8.01
C ILE A 39 9.72 -12.97 -9.47
N ARG A 40 10.94 -13.44 -9.75
CA ARG A 40 11.58 -13.37 -11.08
C ARG A 40 11.13 -14.46 -12.04
N GLU A 41 10.78 -15.64 -11.52
CA GLU A 41 10.70 -16.88 -12.32
C GLU A 41 9.29 -17.50 -12.32
N THR A 42 8.34 -16.96 -11.55
CA THR A 42 6.98 -17.49 -11.48
C THR A 42 5.96 -16.54 -12.06
N GLU A 43 4.99 -17.08 -12.77
CA GLU A 43 3.78 -16.38 -13.19
C GLU A 43 2.66 -16.59 -12.17
N PRO A 44 1.69 -15.66 -12.08
CA PRO A 44 0.47 -15.87 -11.32
C PRO A 44 -0.25 -17.14 -11.78
N LEU A 45 -0.57 -18.03 -10.85
CA LEU A 45 -1.42 -19.18 -11.12
C LEU A 45 -2.88 -18.75 -10.93
N GLN A 46 -3.68 -18.94 -11.97
CA GLN A 46 -5.10 -18.61 -11.97
C GLN A 46 -5.88 -19.76 -12.59
N GLU A 47 -6.71 -20.44 -11.80
CA GLU A 47 -7.53 -21.55 -12.26
C GLU A 47 -9.00 -21.28 -11.95
N ALA A 48 -9.91 -21.69 -12.84
CA ALA A 48 -11.34 -21.49 -12.61
C ALA A 48 -11.78 -22.16 -11.30
N SER A 49 -12.54 -21.43 -10.48
CA SER A 49 -13.03 -21.91 -9.19
C SER A 49 -14.49 -22.35 -9.30
N ASP A 50 -14.81 -23.51 -8.75
CA ASP A 50 -16.18 -24.01 -8.52
C ASP A 50 -16.69 -23.72 -7.09
N GLY A 51 -15.90 -22.93 -6.32
CA GLY A 51 -16.22 -22.49 -4.98
C GLY A 51 -17.62 -21.85 -4.88
N ARG A 52 -18.40 -22.30 -3.90
CA ARG A 52 -19.75 -21.78 -3.66
C ARG A 52 -19.71 -20.34 -3.16
N PRO A 53 -20.66 -19.48 -3.55
CA PRO A 53 -20.81 -18.17 -2.94
C PRO A 53 -21.00 -18.26 -1.43
N PHE A 54 -20.45 -17.30 -0.71
CA PHE A 54 -20.54 -17.22 0.75
C PHE A 54 -20.67 -15.75 1.18
N ALA A 55 -21.02 -15.53 2.44
CA ALA A 55 -21.13 -14.19 3.00
C ALA A 55 -20.18 -14.00 4.18
N ILE A 56 -19.58 -12.82 4.27
CA ILE A 56 -18.80 -12.37 5.42
C ILE A 56 -19.28 -11.01 5.90
N VAL A 57 -18.98 -10.66 7.14
CA VAL A 57 -19.31 -9.35 7.71
C VAL A 57 -18.02 -8.58 7.99
N ILE A 58 -17.90 -7.38 7.43
CA ILE A 58 -16.76 -6.49 7.65
C ILE A 58 -17.30 -5.13 8.11
N LYS A 59 -16.89 -4.68 9.30
CA LYS A 59 -17.28 -3.38 9.88
C LYS A 59 -18.81 -3.11 9.86
N GLY A 60 -19.62 -4.17 10.03
CA GLY A 60 -21.08 -4.08 10.02
C GLY A 60 -21.74 -4.07 8.62
N TYR A 61 -20.96 -4.29 7.56
CA TYR A 61 -21.45 -4.48 6.20
C TYR A 61 -21.37 -5.97 5.83
N THR A 62 -22.38 -6.46 5.12
CA THR A 62 -22.41 -7.84 4.62
C THR A 62 -21.85 -7.87 3.20
N TYR A 63 -20.86 -8.72 2.98
CA TYR A 63 -20.23 -8.96 1.69
C TYR A 63 -20.69 -10.32 1.19
N ALA A 64 -21.52 -10.34 0.14
CA ALA A 64 -21.81 -11.55 -0.59
C ALA A 64 -20.71 -11.79 -1.62
N ILE A 65 -19.86 -12.80 -1.38
CA ILE A 65 -18.66 -13.10 -2.14
C ILE A 65 -18.92 -14.28 -3.08
N THR A 66 -18.55 -14.13 -4.35
CA THR A 66 -18.62 -15.18 -5.37
C THR A 66 -17.22 -15.48 -5.90
N PRO A 67 -16.62 -16.64 -5.56
CA PRO A 67 -15.36 -17.09 -6.14
C PRO A 67 -15.43 -17.24 -7.65
N ARG A 68 -14.41 -16.75 -8.35
CA ARG A 68 -14.28 -16.80 -9.82
C ARG A 68 -13.07 -17.62 -10.26
N ALA A 69 -11.96 -17.49 -9.54
CA ALA A 69 -10.75 -18.27 -9.77
C ALA A 69 -9.98 -18.49 -8.47
N THR A 70 -9.26 -19.61 -8.34
CA THR A 70 -8.16 -19.70 -7.38
C THR A 70 -7.02 -18.82 -7.87
N TYR A 71 -6.25 -18.27 -6.95
CA TYR A 71 -5.20 -17.32 -7.29
C TYR A 71 -3.99 -17.45 -6.39
N ASP A 72 -2.81 -17.49 -7.01
CA ASP A 72 -1.50 -17.50 -6.35
C ASP A 72 -0.56 -16.59 -7.12
N ILE A 73 -0.21 -15.45 -6.52
CA ILE A 73 0.67 -14.45 -7.11
C ILE A 73 1.83 -14.16 -6.17
N SER A 74 3.04 -14.15 -6.73
CA SER A 74 4.24 -13.65 -6.07
C SER A 74 4.73 -12.42 -6.83
N GLY A 75 5.02 -11.34 -6.10
CA GLY A 75 5.34 -10.06 -6.72
C GLY A 75 6.07 -9.09 -5.79
N LEU A 76 6.78 -8.15 -6.41
CA LEU A 76 7.35 -6.99 -5.75
C LEU A 76 6.28 -5.88 -5.69
N VAL A 77 6.01 -5.37 -4.50
CA VAL A 77 5.09 -4.24 -4.28
C VAL A 77 5.76 -2.94 -4.74
N VAL A 78 5.22 -2.29 -5.76
CA VAL A 78 5.78 -1.07 -6.36
C VAL A 78 5.02 0.20 -6.03
N SER A 79 3.73 0.06 -5.73
CA SER A 79 2.89 1.13 -5.18
C SER A 79 1.76 0.52 -4.35
N GLN A 80 1.15 1.34 -3.50
CA GLN A 80 0.01 0.92 -2.70
C GLN A 80 -0.96 2.08 -2.51
N HIS A 81 -2.24 1.78 -2.42
CA HIS A 81 -3.27 2.71 -1.98
C HIS A 81 -3.85 2.20 -0.66
N ARG A 82 -3.98 3.10 0.34
CA ARG A 82 -4.50 2.76 1.65
C ARG A 82 -5.93 3.25 1.79
N GLY A 83 -6.88 2.34 2.00
CA GLY A 83 -8.29 2.68 2.24
C GLY A 83 -8.54 3.32 3.61
N ASP A 84 -7.57 3.28 4.53
CA ASP A 84 -7.66 3.75 5.91
C ASP A 84 -7.21 5.22 6.13
N ALA A 85 -7.05 6.01 5.06
CA ALA A 85 -6.69 7.41 5.20
C ALA A 85 -7.78 8.20 5.95
N PHE A 86 -7.40 8.75 7.12
CA PHE A 86 -8.24 9.44 8.12
C PHE A 86 -9.04 10.66 7.58
N PHE A 87 -8.86 11.02 6.31
CA PHE A 87 -9.45 12.20 5.66
C PHE A 87 -10.48 11.89 4.56
N ASN A 88 -10.92 10.65 4.40
CA ASN A 88 -11.95 10.30 3.41
C ASN A 88 -13.38 10.66 3.87
N LEU A 89 -13.60 11.93 4.21
CA LEU A 89 -14.91 12.54 4.45
C LEU A 89 -15.61 12.78 3.10
N GLY A 90 -16.28 11.74 2.58
CA GLY A 90 -17.28 11.93 1.51
C GLY A 90 -17.31 10.90 0.38
N HIS A 91 -16.38 9.95 0.30
CA HIS A 91 -16.39 8.93 -0.74
C HIS A 91 -17.03 7.63 -0.25
N LYS A 92 -17.78 6.95 -1.13
CA LYS A 92 -18.31 5.58 -0.92
C LYS A 92 -17.14 4.57 -0.93
N VAL A 93 -16.22 4.72 0.01
CA VAL A 93 -15.05 3.86 0.18
C VAL A 93 -15.54 2.47 0.54
N ASP A 94 -15.03 1.45 -0.14
CA ASP A 94 -15.30 0.08 0.21
C ASP A 94 -14.86 -0.22 1.67
N PRO A 95 -15.79 -0.52 2.59
CA PRO A 95 -15.46 -0.77 4.01
C PRO A 95 -14.45 -1.91 4.23
N GLY A 96 -14.43 -2.87 3.31
CA GLY A 96 -13.62 -4.08 3.32
C GLY A 96 -12.26 -3.90 2.67
N ASN A 97 -12.06 -2.80 1.93
CA ASN A 97 -10.76 -2.46 1.39
C ASN A 97 -9.82 -2.03 2.51
N ILE A 98 -8.80 -2.84 2.76
CA ILE A 98 -7.72 -2.47 3.66
C ILE A 98 -6.64 -1.73 2.88
N LYS A 99 -6.26 -2.30 1.75
CA LYS A 99 -5.12 -1.88 0.96
C LYS A 99 -5.25 -2.47 -0.44
N ASP A 100 -5.02 -1.61 -1.43
CA ASP A 100 -4.72 -2.04 -2.78
C ASP A 100 -3.21 -2.02 -2.96
N VAL A 101 -2.65 -3.06 -3.58
CA VAL A 101 -1.22 -3.16 -3.87
C VAL A 101 -1.02 -3.33 -5.37
N CYS A 102 -0.13 -2.53 -5.94
CA CYS A 102 0.39 -2.81 -7.27
C CYS A 102 1.64 -3.67 -7.15
N VAL A 103 1.64 -4.81 -7.82
CA VAL A 103 2.76 -5.73 -7.83
C VAL A 103 3.30 -5.93 -9.23
N VAL A 104 4.61 -6.16 -9.33
CA VAL A 104 5.30 -6.55 -10.57
C VAL A 104 6.11 -7.82 -10.36
N TRP A 105 6.27 -8.61 -11.41
CA TRP A 105 6.97 -9.90 -11.38
C TRP A 105 7.69 -10.17 -12.71
N GLY A 106 8.32 -11.34 -12.85
CA GLY A 106 8.86 -11.82 -14.12
C GLY A 106 9.88 -10.86 -14.76
N ASP A 107 9.74 -10.63 -16.06
CA ASP A 107 10.67 -9.79 -16.85
C ASP A 107 10.66 -8.30 -16.45
N ALA A 108 9.56 -7.81 -15.85
CA ALA A 108 9.47 -6.46 -15.32
C ALA A 108 10.47 -6.22 -14.17
N VAL A 109 10.81 -7.27 -13.40
CA VAL A 109 11.82 -7.17 -12.33
C VAL A 109 13.22 -7.60 -12.78
N THR A 110 13.36 -8.58 -13.67
CA THR A 110 14.70 -9.09 -14.06
C THR A 110 15.48 -8.08 -14.90
N SER A 111 14.80 -7.29 -15.73
CA SER A 111 15.39 -6.20 -16.51
C SER A 111 15.86 -5.01 -15.67
N GLY A 112 15.41 -4.90 -14.41
CA GLY A 112 15.60 -3.71 -13.59
C GLY A 112 14.77 -2.49 -14.03
N ALA A 113 13.95 -2.64 -15.08
CA ALA A 113 13.18 -1.57 -15.70
C ALA A 113 12.19 -0.90 -14.72
N TYR A 114 11.60 -1.68 -13.81
CA TYR A 114 10.70 -1.19 -12.76
C TYR A 114 11.27 -0.03 -11.93
N ARG A 115 12.60 0.05 -11.75
CA ARG A 115 13.24 1.15 -11.00
C ARG A 115 13.28 2.47 -11.77
N LYS A 116 12.88 2.46 -13.05
CA LYS A 116 12.77 3.63 -13.93
C LYS A 116 11.32 3.98 -14.27
N VAL A 117 10.37 3.30 -13.64
CA VAL A 117 8.94 3.49 -13.81
C VAL A 117 8.39 4.16 -12.56
N THR A 118 7.58 5.20 -12.77
CA THR A 118 6.80 5.83 -11.70
C THR A 118 5.46 5.11 -11.61
N PHE A 119 5.19 4.50 -10.45
CA PHE A 119 3.93 3.79 -10.17
C PHE A 119 3.03 4.62 -9.27
N THR A 120 1.75 4.70 -9.64
CA THR A 120 0.72 5.39 -8.87
C THR A 120 -0.46 4.46 -8.68
N SER A 121 -0.88 4.26 -7.42
CA SER A 121 -2.08 3.48 -7.10
C SER A 121 -3.22 4.41 -6.66
N GLY A 122 -4.38 4.22 -7.26
CA GLY A 122 -5.66 4.76 -6.76
C GLY A 122 -6.52 3.63 -6.18
N GLU A 123 -7.77 3.94 -5.84
CA GLU A 123 -8.76 2.90 -5.54
C GLU A 123 -8.99 2.06 -6.80
N PHE A 124 -8.75 0.74 -6.72
CA PHE A 124 -8.87 -0.24 -7.81
C PHE A 124 -7.97 0.00 -9.04
N THR A 125 -6.92 0.82 -8.95
CA THR A 125 -6.10 1.16 -10.11
C THR A 125 -4.61 1.15 -9.80
N CYS A 126 -3.82 0.61 -10.72
CA CYS A 126 -2.38 0.81 -10.79
C CYS A 126 -2.03 1.44 -12.13
N SER A 127 -1.39 2.61 -12.08
CA SER A 127 -0.90 3.34 -13.25
C SER A 127 0.62 3.38 -13.22
N PHE A 128 1.23 3.31 -14.39
CA PHE A 128 2.68 3.41 -14.56
C PHE A 128 3.01 4.44 -15.64
N SER A 129 4.11 5.14 -15.45
CA SER A 129 4.60 6.15 -16.39
C SER A 129 6.13 6.24 -16.33
N TRP A 130 6.73 6.86 -17.32
CA TRP A 130 8.17 7.09 -17.40
C TRP A 130 8.49 8.43 -18.06
N SER A 131 9.76 8.84 -17.98
CA SER A 131 10.23 10.07 -18.61
C SER A 131 10.02 10.05 -20.13
N ARG A 132 9.56 11.16 -20.71
CA ARG A 132 9.32 11.28 -22.16
C ARG A 132 10.54 10.96 -23.02
N ASN A 133 11.75 11.11 -22.47
CA ASN A 133 13.01 10.92 -23.20
C ASN A 133 13.58 9.49 -23.06
N PHE A 134 12.90 8.60 -22.33
CA PHE A 134 13.39 7.25 -22.07
C PHE A 134 12.23 6.27 -21.87
N THR A 135 12.10 5.30 -22.76
CA THR A 135 11.18 4.16 -22.58
C THR A 135 11.95 3.00 -21.96
N PRO A 136 11.70 2.65 -20.68
CA PRO A 136 12.31 1.46 -20.08
C PRO A 136 11.82 0.19 -20.81
N PRO A 137 12.61 -0.90 -20.85
CA PRO A 137 12.14 -2.20 -21.31
C PRO A 137 11.25 -2.85 -20.25
N PHE A 138 10.20 -2.14 -19.84
CA PHE A 138 9.22 -2.56 -18.85
C PHE A 138 8.07 -3.25 -19.57
N ASN A 139 7.69 -4.45 -19.13
CA ASN A 139 6.55 -5.18 -19.65
C ASN A 139 5.30 -4.89 -18.78
N PRO A 140 4.29 -4.16 -19.30
CA PRO A 140 3.08 -3.85 -18.55
C PRO A 140 2.23 -5.08 -18.18
N GLU A 141 2.34 -6.17 -18.92
CA GLU A 141 1.59 -7.41 -18.65
C GLU A 141 2.12 -8.17 -17.43
N LYS A 142 3.28 -7.75 -16.89
CA LYS A 142 3.83 -8.22 -15.62
C LYS A 142 3.61 -7.24 -14.47
N ALA A 143 2.52 -6.48 -14.55
CA ALA A 143 2.05 -5.61 -13.50
C ALA A 143 0.57 -5.88 -13.22
N SER A 144 0.17 -5.81 -11.95
CA SER A 144 -1.21 -6.02 -11.55
C SER A 144 -1.58 -5.17 -10.34
N ASN A 145 -2.79 -4.61 -10.37
CA ASN A 145 -3.42 -4.04 -9.20
C ASN A 145 -4.26 -5.10 -8.46
N ASN A 146 -3.95 -5.31 -7.19
CA ASN A 146 -4.63 -6.26 -6.32
C ASN A 146 -5.37 -5.51 -5.21
N HIS A 147 -6.69 -5.60 -5.22
CA HIS A 147 -7.56 -5.16 -4.14
C HIS A 147 -7.76 -6.28 -3.13
N LEU A 148 -7.33 -6.08 -1.89
CA LEU A 148 -7.19 -7.16 -0.92
C LEU A 148 -8.33 -7.17 0.12
N ILE A 149 -9.08 -8.27 0.13
CA ILE A 149 -10.12 -8.56 1.14
C ILE A 149 -9.59 -9.69 2.05
N PRO A 150 -9.45 -9.50 3.37
CA PRO A 150 -8.87 -10.51 4.25
C PRO A 150 -9.87 -11.65 4.56
N ALA A 151 -9.40 -12.89 4.59
CA ALA A 151 -10.20 -14.00 5.09
C ALA A 151 -10.29 -14.05 6.63
N THR A 152 -9.32 -13.47 7.34
CA THR A 152 -9.26 -13.49 8.80
C THR A 152 -8.63 -12.20 9.35
N ALA A 153 -8.83 -11.94 10.65
CA ALA A 153 -8.18 -10.84 11.34
C ALA A 153 -6.63 -10.95 11.35
N ALA A 154 -6.08 -12.16 11.24
CA ALA A 154 -4.63 -12.35 11.12
C ALA A 154 -4.12 -11.89 9.76
N ILE A 155 -4.84 -12.24 8.69
CA ILE A 155 -4.55 -11.79 7.32
C ILE A 155 -4.73 -10.27 7.20
N ASP A 156 -5.77 -9.68 7.81
CA ASP A 156 -5.96 -8.21 7.87
C ASP A 156 -4.70 -7.50 8.39
N ARG A 157 -4.16 -7.96 9.52
CA ARG A 157 -2.94 -7.37 10.12
C ARG A 157 -1.72 -7.51 9.20
N GLN A 158 -1.59 -8.64 8.52
CA GLN A 158 -0.50 -8.87 7.57
C GLN A 158 -0.62 -7.95 6.34
N ILE A 159 -1.82 -7.80 5.77
CA ILE A 159 -2.09 -6.88 4.65
C ILE A 159 -1.74 -5.43 5.05
N ARG A 160 -2.16 -5.00 6.25
CA ARG A 160 -1.82 -3.66 6.77
C ARG A 160 -0.32 -3.43 6.88
N ALA A 161 0.46 -4.48 7.16
CA ALA A 161 1.91 -4.43 7.31
C ALA A 161 2.70 -4.46 5.98
N ILE A 162 2.05 -4.68 4.83
CA ILE A 162 2.73 -4.58 3.52
C ILE A 162 3.25 -3.16 3.29
N HIS A 163 4.46 -3.01 2.77
CA HIS A 163 5.01 -1.74 2.30
C HIS A 163 5.49 -1.84 0.86
N VAL A 164 5.61 -0.68 0.21
CA VAL A 164 6.32 -0.57 -1.07
C VAL A 164 7.75 -1.09 -0.88
N GLY A 165 8.21 -1.91 -1.83
CA GLY A 165 9.49 -2.62 -1.79
C GLY A 165 9.42 -4.02 -1.20
N ASP A 166 8.31 -4.44 -0.59
CA ASP A 166 8.14 -5.82 -0.12
C ASP A 166 7.99 -6.78 -1.30
N GLN A 167 8.58 -7.96 -1.14
CA GLN A 167 8.35 -9.11 -1.98
C GLN A 167 7.37 -10.02 -1.26
N ILE A 168 6.19 -10.19 -1.82
CA ILE A 168 5.08 -10.89 -1.18
C ILE A 168 4.59 -12.04 -2.06
N ARG A 169 3.99 -13.04 -1.43
CA ARG A 169 3.12 -14.02 -2.07
C ARG A 169 1.73 -13.93 -1.45
N LEU A 170 0.72 -13.81 -2.31
CA LEU A 170 -0.68 -13.77 -1.96
C LEU A 170 -1.37 -14.99 -2.56
N THR A 171 -2.21 -15.64 -1.75
CA THR A 171 -2.99 -16.80 -2.14
C THR A 171 -4.45 -16.62 -1.72
N GLY A 172 -5.37 -17.14 -2.52
CA GLY A 172 -6.79 -17.04 -2.23
C GLY A 172 -7.65 -17.22 -3.47
N PHE A 173 -8.69 -16.40 -3.57
CA PHE A 173 -9.63 -16.44 -4.68
C PHE A 173 -9.81 -15.06 -5.30
N LEU A 174 -9.79 -14.98 -6.63
CA LEU A 174 -10.37 -13.83 -7.32
C LEU A 174 -11.88 -13.88 -7.15
N VAL A 175 -12.49 -12.79 -6.71
CA VAL A 175 -13.90 -12.76 -6.31
C VAL A 175 -14.66 -11.58 -6.88
N ASP A 176 -15.91 -11.83 -7.25
CA ASP A 176 -16.91 -10.77 -7.32
C ASP A 176 -17.54 -10.60 -5.93
N TYR A 177 -17.98 -9.39 -5.58
CA TYR A 177 -18.74 -9.20 -4.35
C TYR A 177 -19.79 -8.10 -4.43
N THR A 178 -20.83 -8.27 -3.62
CA THR A 178 -21.91 -7.30 -3.41
C THR A 178 -21.93 -6.89 -1.95
N VAL A 179 -21.90 -5.59 -1.69
CA VAL A 179 -21.94 -5.03 -0.34
C VAL A 179 -23.35 -4.58 -0.01
N THR A 180 -23.88 -5.08 1.11
CA THR A 180 -25.18 -4.68 1.64
C THR A 180 -25.06 -4.15 3.08
N LYS A 181 -25.96 -3.26 3.45
CA LYS A 181 -26.12 -2.77 4.83
C LYS A 181 -27.59 -2.53 5.11
N ASP A 182 -28.07 -3.00 6.26
CA ASP A 182 -29.47 -2.86 6.70
C ASP A 182 -30.48 -3.35 5.63
N GLY A 183 -30.14 -4.42 4.91
CA GLY A 183 -30.97 -4.99 3.84
C GLY A 183 -30.91 -4.28 2.49
N GLN A 184 -30.15 -3.18 2.38
CA GLN A 184 -29.99 -2.43 1.14
C GLN A 184 -28.64 -2.73 0.47
N GLU A 185 -28.66 -3.01 -0.84
CA GLU A 185 -27.44 -3.07 -1.65
C GLU A 185 -26.82 -1.67 -1.80
N ILE A 186 -25.54 -1.56 -1.48
CA ILE A 186 -24.77 -0.33 -1.59
C ILE A 186 -24.04 -0.28 -2.93
N PHE A 187 -23.32 -1.34 -3.27
CA PHE A 187 -22.63 -1.50 -4.55
C PHE A 187 -22.23 -2.96 -4.81
N THR A 188 -21.95 -3.26 -6.09
CA THR A 188 -21.35 -4.50 -6.55
C THR A 188 -20.02 -4.23 -7.26
N ARG A 189 -19.06 -5.14 -7.14
CA ARG A 189 -17.76 -5.12 -7.82
C ARG A 189 -17.46 -6.48 -8.43
N ARG A 190 -16.71 -6.45 -9.53
CA ARG A 190 -16.29 -7.64 -10.28
C ARG A 190 -14.78 -7.65 -10.43
N THR A 191 -14.17 -8.81 -10.23
CA THR A 191 -12.73 -9.00 -10.42
C THR A 191 -12.37 -9.04 -11.89
N SER A 192 -11.21 -8.52 -12.27
CA SER A 192 -10.56 -8.93 -13.51
C SER A 192 -10.10 -10.39 -13.42
N LEU A 193 -10.19 -11.09 -14.55
CA LEU A 193 -9.62 -12.41 -14.80
C LEU A 193 -8.64 -12.39 -15.98
N THR A 194 -8.44 -11.22 -16.59
CA THR A 194 -7.61 -11.03 -17.78
C THR A 194 -6.27 -10.45 -17.33
N ARG A 195 -5.16 -10.81 -17.96
CA ARG A 195 -3.83 -10.26 -17.61
C ARG A 195 -3.48 -8.98 -18.37
N SER A 196 -4.07 -8.81 -19.54
CA SER A 196 -3.74 -7.73 -20.49
C SER A 196 -4.76 -6.59 -20.48
N ASP A 197 -5.75 -6.61 -19.58
CA ASP A 197 -6.68 -5.49 -19.45
C ASP A 197 -6.04 -4.33 -18.68
N THR A 198 -6.50 -3.12 -18.94
CA THR A 198 -5.93 -1.90 -18.36
C THR A 198 -7.03 -0.93 -17.91
N GLY A 199 -6.67 0.00 -17.02
CA GLY A 199 -7.59 1.03 -16.55
C GLY A 199 -8.61 0.54 -15.53
N ASN A 200 -9.74 1.24 -15.45
CA ASN A 200 -10.79 1.01 -14.46
C ASN A 200 -11.60 -0.25 -14.82
N GLY A 201 -11.16 -1.40 -14.31
CA GLY A 201 -11.69 -2.72 -14.65
C GLY A 201 -10.63 -3.82 -14.62
N ALA A 202 -9.35 -3.45 -14.71
CA ALA A 202 -8.20 -4.36 -14.66
C ALA A 202 -7.80 -4.79 -13.23
N CYS A 203 -8.59 -4.41 -12.22
CA CYS A 203 -8.29 -4.74 -10.84
C CYS A 203 -8.62 -6.20 -10.55
N GLU A 204 -7.66 -6.94 -10.02
CA GLU A 204 -7.93 -8.20 -9.34
C GLU A 204 -8.47 -7.92 -7.95
N ILE A 205 -9.60 -8.52 -7.63
CA ILE A 205 -10.20 -8.45 -6.30
C ILE A 205 -9.93 -9.79 -5.64
N LEU A 206 -8.99 -9.80 -4.70
CA LEU A 206 -8.48 -11.01 -4.09
C LEU A 206 -9.02 -11.18 -2.67
N TYR A 207 -9.82 -12.22 -2.46
CA TYR A 207 -10.12 -12.72 -1.13
C TYR A 207 -8.92 -13.53 -0.62
N VAL A 208 -8.09 -12.90 0.21
CA VAL A 208 -6.79 -13.40 0.64
C VAL A 208 -6.96 -14.41 1.77
N THR A 209 -6.58 -15.66 1.51
CA THR A 209 -6.56 -16.75 2.51
C THR A 209 -5.15 -17.01 3.04
N GLY A 210 -4.11 -16.64 2.29
CA GLY A 210 -2.73 -16.73 2.72
C GLY A 210 -1.88 -15.58 2.19
N LEU A 211 -0.99 -15.07 3.05
CA LEU A 211 -0.04 -14.02 2.73
C LEU A 211 1.31 -14.38 3.38
N SER A 212 2.39 -14.29 2.60
CA SER A 212 3.75 -14.38 3.11
C SER A 212 4.63 -13.27 2.56
N VAL A 213 5.46 -12.68 3.42
CA VAL A 213 6.49 -11.73 3.01
C VAL A 213 7.76 -12.53 2.76
N ILE A 214 8.13 -12.68 1.50
CA ILE A 214 9.31 -13.41 1.04
C ILE A 214 10.57 -12.64 1.41
N ALA A 215 10.56 -11.32 1.17
CA ALA A 215 11.62 -10.43 1.60
C ALA A 215 11.05 -9.03 1.87
N LYS A 216 11.57 -8.36 2.90
CA LYS A 216 11.16 -6.99 3.23
C LYS A 216 11.88 -5.97 2.36
N GLY A 217 11.14 -4.92 1.99
CA GLY A 217 11.71 -3.68 1.48
C GLY A 217 12.47 -2.91 2.56
N ASP A 218 13.00 -1.75 2.19
CA ASP A 218 13.63 -0.83 3.15
C ASP A 218 12.57 -0.02 3.89
N HIS A 219 11.88 -0.68 4.83
CA HIS A 219 10.83 -0.06 5.66
C HIS A 219 11.36 1.14 6.44
N PHE A 220 12.62 1.07 6.88
CA PHE A 220 13.23 2.17 7.63
C PHE A 220 13.35 3.42 6.77
N GLN A 221 13.85 3.30 5.53
CA GLN A 221 13.92 4.44 4.62
C GLN A 221 12.53 4.90 4.19
N ALA A 222 11.60 3.98 3.95
CA ALA A 222 10.21 4.30 3.61
C ALA A 222 9.51 5.12 4.71
N ASP A 223 9.73 4.76 5.98
CA ASP A 223 9.07 5.39 7.13
C ASP A 223 9.89 6.54 7.77
N ALA A 224 11.09 6.83 7.27
CA ALA A 224 11.99 7.83 7.85
C ALA A 224 11.33 9.21 8.00
N GLY A 225 10.52 9.63 7.03
CA GLY A 225 9.77 10.89 7.10
C GLY A 225 8.79 10.90 8.28
N ARG A 226 8.05 9.80 8.48
CA ARG A 226 7.13 9.62 9.61
C ARG A 226 7.87 9.67 10.95
N TYR A 227 9.01 8.98 11.05
CA TYR A 227 9.83 9.01 12.26
C TYR A 227 10.40 10.41 12.55
N ALA A 228 10.85 11.13 11.51
CA ALA A 228 11.31 12.51 11.65
C ALA A 228 10.18 13.45 12.11
N TRP A 229 8.95 13.25 11.65
CA TRP A 229 7.78 13.98 12.18
C TRP A 229 7.52 13.70 13.66
N TYR A 230 7.65 12.44 14.11
CA TYR A 230 7.51 12.11 15.54
C TYR A 230 8.58 12.77 16.41
N VAL A 231 9.83 12.79 15.93
CA VAL A 231 10.91 13.53 16.61
C VAL A 231 10.60 15.03 16.66
N GLY A 232 10.15 15.62 15.55
CA GLY A 232 9.73 17.02 15.51
C GLY A 232 8.60 17.33 16.49
N LEU A 233 7.60 16.46 16.59
CA LEU A 233 6.50 16.59 17.56
C LEU A 233 6.99 16.54 19.02
N ALA A 234 7.93 15.64 19.33
CA ALA A 234 8.53 15.56 20.65
C ALA A 234 9.32 16.84 21.01
N VAL A 235 10.08 17.38 20.06
CA VAL A 235 10.80 18.67 20.23
C VAL A 235 9.83 19.83 20.42
N PHE A 236 8.72 19.85 19.68
CA PHE A 236 7.66 20.85 19.84
C PHE A 236 7.02 20.78 21.23
N ALA A 237 6.70 19.57 21.71
CA ALA A 237 6.17 19.37 23.06
C ALA A 237 7.15 19.87 24.13
N ALA A 238 8.44 19.55 24.00
CA ALA A 238 9.48 20.02 24.91
C ALA A 238 9.62 21.56 24.90
N LEU A 239 9.53 22.19 23.73
CA LEU A 239 9.51 23.64 23.59
C LEU A 239 8.31 24.26 24.34
N GLY A 240 7.13 23.64 24.21
CA GLY A 240 5.93 24.03 24.96
C GLY A 240 6.14 23.96 26.47
N VAL A 241 6.68 22.85 26.99
CA VAL A 241 7.01 22.71 28.42
C VAL A 241 7.98 23.81 28.89
N VAL A 242 9.05 24.07 28.12
CA VAL A 242 10.01 25.13 28.45
C VAL A 242 9.38 26.52 28.42
N TRP A 243 8.37 26.75 27.58
CA TRP A 243 7.62 28.01 27.55
C TRP A 243 6.73 28.16 28.79
N PHE A 244 6.00 27.12 29.19
CA PHE A 244 5.12 27.14 30.36
C PHE A 244 5.86 27.20 31.71
N VAL A 245 7.02 26.56 31.83
CA VAL A 245 7.80 26.51 33.09
C VAL A 245 8.64 27.78 33.30
N ARG A 246 8.60 28.75 32.36
CA ARG A 246 9.31 30.01 32.55
C ARG A 246 8.62 30.86 33.61
N PRO A 247 9.37 31.33 34.62
CA PRO A 247 8.83 32.33 35.53
C PRO A 247 8.43 33.58 34.73
N PRO A 248 7.32 34.24 35.10
CA PRO A 248 6.96 35.54 34.51
C PRO A 248 8.13 36.51 34.67
N LEU A 249 8.32 37.39 33.68
CA LEU A 249 9.31 38.45 33.79
C LEU A 249 8.98 39.25 35.06
N ALA A 250 9.92 39.33 35.99
CA ALA A 250 9.81 40.29 37.08
C ALA A 250 9.78 41.68 36.44
N GLU A 251 8.69 42.42 36.67
CA GLU A 251 8.56 43.83 36.30
C GLU A 251 9.55 44.71 37.05
#